data_AF-A0AA44ALA5-F1
#
_entry.id   AF-A0AA44ALA5-F1
#
_cell.length_a   1.000
_cell.length_b   1.000
_cell.length_c   1.000
_cell.angle_alpha   90.00
_cell.angle_beta   90.00
_cell.angle_gamma   90.00
#
_symmetry.space_group_name_H-M   'P 1'
#
loop_
_entity.id
_entity.type
_entity.pdbx_description
1 polymer ?
#
loop_
_entity_poly.entity_id
_entity_poly.type
_entity_poly.pdbx_seq_one_letter_code
_entity_poly.pdbx_strand_id
1 'polypeptide(L)'
;MKTLTVPCRQVRYKEFPDLLFGTSQDGDGPYYFDATHFIRSRGDERRHNVREFRAAFHHWIAALTEIYGIDTEDLVVRDEASGHLLIDESLALLFVVYIEPAFGAYMLERLSEMLTDGLSVSDTWLAKAAGLRFTREELTLIFKNYET
;
A
#
# COMPACT_ATOMS: atom_id res chain seq x y z
N MET A 1 13.05 7.09 18.50
CA MET A 1 12.39 7.19 17.19
C MET A 1 13.02 8.36 16.46
N LYS A 2 13.58 8.08 15.28
CA LYS A 2 14.29 9.07 14.46
C LYS A 2 13.31 10.12 13.92
N THR A 3 13.77 11.36 13.79
CA THR A 3 13.00 12.46 13.19
C THR A 3 13.66 12.83 11.87
N LEU A 4 12.87 12.98 10.81
CA LEU A 4 13.33 13.30 9.46
C LEU A 4 12.40 14.32 8.81
N THR A 5 12.88 15.07 7.82
CA THR A 5 12.03 15.89 6.95
C THR A 5 11.72 15.11 5.67
N VAL A 6 10.52 14.54 5.56
CA VAL A 6 10.12 13.69 4.42
C VAL A 6 8.70 14.08 3.98
N PRO A 7 8.55 14.96 2.98
CA PRO A 7 7.24 15.39 2.51
C PRO A 7 6.56 14.28 1.69
N CYS A 8 5.61 13.57 2.28
CA CYS A 8 4.81 12.57 1.58
C CYS A 8 3.74 13.23 0.69
N ARG A 9 3.96 13.18 -0.63
CA ARG A 9 3.05 13.77 -1.65
C ARG A 9 2.81 12.88 -2.85
N GLN A 10 3.58 11.80 -2.99
CA GLN A 10 3.56 10.95 -4.16
C GLN A 10 2.48 9.88 -4.03
N VAL A 11 1.60 9.79 -5.03
CA VAL A 11 0.68 8.66 -5.18
C VAL A 11 1.38 7.55 -5.97
N ARG A 12 1.58 6.39 -5.36
CA ARG A 12 2.17 5.20 -6.01
C ARG A 12 1.14 4.12 -6.29
N TYR A 13 0.35 3.77 -5.27
CA TYR A 13 -0.72 2.79 -5.42
C TYR A 13 -2.00 3.48 -5.87
N LYS A 14 -2.34 3.38 -7.15
CA LYS A 14 -3.55 4.02 -7.73
C LYS A 14 -4.86 3.53 -7.12
N GLU A 15 -4.85 2.36 -6.49
CA GLU A 15 -5.97 1.79 -5.72
C GLU A 15 -6.11 2.45 -4.34
N PHE A 16 -5.00 2.93 -3.79
CA PHE A 16 -4.90 3.63 -2.50
C PHE A 16 -4.29 5.03 -2.70
N PRO A 17 -4.99 5.96 -3.35
CA PRO A 17 -4.46 7.30 -3.62
C PRO A 17 -4.14 8.09 -2.35
N ASP A 18 -4.76 7.71 -1.22
CA ASP A 18 -4.56 8.34 0.08
C ASP A 18 -3.30 7.83 0.81
N LEU A 19 -2.68 6.75 0.31
CA LEU A 19 -1.40 6.24 0.81
C LEU A 19 -0.26 7.01 0.13
N LEU A 20 0.10 8.13 0.74
CA LEU A 20 1.09 9.06 0.20
C LEU A 20 2.50 8.63 0.57
N PHE A 21 3.40 8.65 -0.42
CA PHE A 21 4.82 8.32 -0.28
C PHE A 21 5.70 9.56 -0.39
N GLY A 22 6.89 9.49 0.20
CA GLY A 22 7.93 10.52 0.12
C GLY A 22 9.31 9.91 0.37
N THR A 23 10.34 10.66 -0.01
CA THR A 23 11.75 10.39 0.32
C THR A 23 12.41 11.70 0.78
N SER A 24 13.64 11.64 1.29
CA SER A 24 14.41 12.81 1.68
C SER A 24 14.57 13.79 0.50
N GLN A 25 14.82 15.07 0.81
CA GLN A 25 14.92 16.13 -0.21
C GLN A 25 16.02 15.87 -1.26
N ASP A 26 17.07 15.13 -0.88
CA ASP A 26 18.18 14.78 -1.77
C ASP A 26 17.85 13.59 -2.70
N GLY A 27 16.70 12.93 -2.53
CA GLY A 27 16.20 11.86 -3.41
C GLY A 27 16.91 10.51 -3.29
N ASP A 28 18.09 10.47 -2.67
CA ASP A 28 18.90 9.26 -2.47
C ASP A 28 18.57 8.50 -1.17
N GLY A 29 17.54 8.93 -0.44
CA GLY A 29 17.10 8.31 0.82
C GLY A 29 16.05 7.20 0.66
N PRO A 30 15.81 6.41 1.73
CA PRO A 30 14.73 5.43 1.74
C PRO A 30 13.37 6.10 1.57
N TYR A 31 12.44 5.38 0.95
CA TYR A 31 11.06 5.84 0.80
C TYR A 31 10.23 5.46 2.01
N TYR A 32 9.37 6.41 2.40
CA TYR A 32 8.42 6.25 3.48
C TYR A 32 7.01 6.52 2.98
N PHE A 33 6.01 5.91 3.61
CA PHE A 33 4.61 6.31 3.48
C PHE A 33 4.08 6.95 4.75
N ASP A 34 3.15 7.89 4.60
CA ASP A 34 2.51 8.58 5.72
C ASP A 34 1.39 7.72 6.35
N ALA A 35 1.76 6.94 7.35
CA ALA A 35 0.85 6.08 8.08
C ALA A 35 -0.21 6.88 8.86
N THR A 36 0.13 8.07 9.34
CA THR A 36 -0.79 8.92 10.10
C THR A 36 -1.89 9.47 9.20
N HIS A 37 -1.51 9.99 8.03
CA HIS A 37 -2.45 10.42 7.01
C HIS A 37 -3.35 9.27 6.54
N PHE A 38 -2.78 8.08 6.31
CA PHE A 38 -3.55 6.94 5.84
C PHE A 38 -4.57 6.45 6.87
N ILE A 39 -4.20 6.37 8.16
CA ILE A 39 -5.15 6.05 9.24
C ILE A 39 -6.30 7.06 9.28
N ARG A 40 -6.01 8.36 9.16
CA ARG A 40 -7.03 9.42 9.20
C ARG A 40 -7.98 9.42 8.01
N SER A 41 -7.48 9.04 6.84
CA SER A 41 -8.26 9.07 5.59
C SER A 41 -9.09 7.80 5.38
N ARG A 42 -8.56 6.63 5.76
CA ARG A 42 -9.15 5.32 5.45
C ARG A 42 -9.45 4.45 6.67
N GLY A 43 -8.79 4.71 7.80
CA GLY A 43 -8.89 3.90 9.01
C GLY A 43 -9.83 4.46 10.09
N ASP A 44 -9.65 3.95 11.30
CA ASP A 44 -10.32 4.43 12.53
C ASP A 44 -9.24 4.72 13.57
N GLU A 45 -8.99 6.00 13.88
CA GLU A 45 -7.96 6.44 14.84
C GLU A 45 -8.15 5.86 16.26
N ARG A 46 -9.34 5.35 16.60
CA ARG A 46 -9.59 4.68 17.89
C ARG A 46 -9.09 3.24 17.91
N ARG A 47 -8.94 2.62 16.74
CA ARG A 47 -8.57 1.21 16.58
C ARG A 47 -7.20 1.03 15.95
N HIS A 48 -6.86 1.91 15.01
CA HIS A 48 -5.67 1.82 14.19
C HIS A 48 -4.59 2.76 14.70
N ASN A 49 -3.43 2.20 15.00
CA ASN A 49 -2.23 2.97 15.29
C ASN A 49 -0.98 2.13 14.99
N VAL A 50 0.15 2.82 14.83
CA VAL A 50 1.42 2.19 14.44
C VAL A 50 1.91 1.16 15.46
N ARG A 51 1.61 1.34 16.75
CA ARG A 51 2.02 0.37 17.79
C ARG A 51 1.29 -0.96 17.62
N GLU A 52 -0.04 -0.92 17.46
CA GLU A 52 -0.85 -2.12 17.28
C GLU A 52 -0.57 -2.79 15.92
N PHE A 53 -0.32 -2.01 14.86
CA PHE A 53 0.17 -2.54 13.58
C PHE A 53 1.45 -3.37 13.76
N ARG A 54 2.45 -2.83 14.45
CA ARG A 54 3.72 -3.52 14.71
C ARG A 54 3.54 -4.80 15.52
N ALA A 55 2.64 -4.81 16.49
CA ALA A 55 2.34 -6.00 17.28
C ALA A 55 1.65 -7.07 16.42
N ALA A 56 0.64 -6.68 15.65
CA ALA A 56 -0.14 -7.59 14.79
C ALA A 56 0.72 -8.25 13.69
N PHE A 57 1.69 -7.53 13.14
CA PHE A 57 2.54 -7.99 12.03
C PHE A 57 3.99 -8.27 12.42
N HIS A 58 4.30 -8.46 13.70
CA HIS A 58 5.69 -8.51 14.19
C HIS A 58 6.57 -9.56 13.49
N HIS A 59 6.05 -10.76 13.18
CA HIS A 59 6.80 -11.79 12.45
C HIS A 59 7.14 -11.36 11.02
N TRP A 60 6.18 -10.76 10.31
CA TRP A 60 6.40 -10.25 8.95
C TRP A 60 7.40 -9.10 8.95
N ILE A 61 7.26 -8.17 9.90
CA ILE A 61 8.16 -7.04 10.05
C ILE A 61 9.58 -7.52 10.30
N ALA A 62 9.78 -8.48 11.23
CA ALA A 62 11.10 -9.04 11.52
C ALA A 62 11.75 -9.66 10.26
N ALA A 63 10.99 -10.46 9.52
CA ALA A 63 11.48 -11.08 8.28
C ALA A 63 11.85 -10.05 7.21
N LEU A 64 11.00 -9.05 6.96
CA LEU A 64 11.27 -8.02 5.95
C LEU A 64 12.47 -7.14 6.34
N THR A 65 12.59 -6.82 7.62
CA THR A 65 13.72 -6.06 8.16
C THR A 65 15.04 -6.79 7.90
N GLU A 66 15.07 -8.11 8.11
CA GLU A 66 16.23 -8.97 7.82
C GLU A 66 16.53 -9.06 6.31
N ILE A 67 15.51 -9.33 5.49
CA ILE A 67 15.65 -9.50 4.03
C ILE A 67 16.18 -8.24 3.36
N TYR A 68 15.68 -7.07 3.76
CA TYR A 68 16.05 -5.79 3.15
C TYR A 68 17.21 -5.08 3.88
N GLY A 69 17.71 -5.63 5.00
CA GLY A 69 18.77 -5.02 5.79
C GLY A 69 18.40 -3.64 6.34
N ILE A 70 17.13 -3.46 6.73
CA ILE A 70 16.61 -2.18 7.24
C ILE A 70 16.93 -2.08 8.74
N ASP A 71 17.47 -0.97 9.20
CA ASP A 71 17.65 -0.75 10.63
C ASP A 71 16.30 -0.51 11.32
N THR A 72 16.11 -1.09 12.51
CA THR A 72 14.83 -0.96 13.25
C THR A 72 14.47 0.49 13.57
N GLU A 73 15.48 1.36 13.68
CA GLU A 73 15.28 2.80 13.91
C GLU A 73 14.80 3.56 12.68
N ASP A 74 15.07 3.01 11.49
CA ASP A 74 14.66 3.57 10.20
C ASP A 74 13.32 3.03 9.73
N LEU A 75 12.79 1.97 10.35
CA LEU A 75 11.51 1.37 9.97
C LEU A 75 10.32 2.31 10.23
N VAL A 76 10.36 3.07 11.33
CA VAL A 76 9.34 4.04 11.70
C VAL A 76 10.01 5.32 12.15
N VAL A 77 9.72 6.40 11.43
CA VAL A 77 10.29 7.73 11.67
C VAL A 77 9.16 8.72 11.94
N ARG A 78 9.51 9.87 12.50
CA ARG A 78 8.59 11.00 12.65
C ARG A 78 8.96 12.09 11.65
N ASP A 79 8.00 12.56 10.89
CA ASP A 79 8.18 13.75 10.07
C ASP A 79 8.31 14.99 10.96
N GLU A 80 9.33 15.80 10.72
CA GLU A 80 9.67 16.98 11.51
C GLU A 80 8.61 18.08 11.39
N ALA A 81 8.07 18.29 10.19
CA ALA A 81 7.16 19.41 9.92
C ALA A 81 5.73 19.14 10.41
N SER A 82 5.20 17.94 10.16
CA SER A 82 3.83 17.56 10.50
C SER A 82 3.71 16.82 11.83
N GLY A 83 4.81 16.25 12.33
CA GLY A 83 4.79 15.33 13.46
C GLY A 83 4.18 13.96 13.16
N HIS A 84 3.83 13.68 11.90
CA HIS A 84 3.26 12.40 11.47
C HIS A 84 4.26 11.26 11.63
N LEU A 85 3.74 10.06 11.90
CA LEU A 85 4.51 8.84 11.84
C LEU A 85 4.56 8.35 10.40
N LEU A 86 5.77 8.14 9.89
CA LEU A 86 6.04 7.56 8.58
C LEU A 86 6.64 6.17 8.76
N ILE A 87 6.32 5.27 7.84
CA ILE A 87 6.77 3.88 7.89
C ILE A 87 7.48 3.56 6.57
N ASP A 88 8.54 2.76 6.63
CA ASP A 88 9.29 2.28 5.47
C ASP A 88 8.37 1.66 4.40
N GLU A 89 8.63 1.95 3.13
CA GLU A 89 7.78 1.54 2.01
C GLU A 89 7.56 0.03 1.90
N SER A 90 8.51 -0.80 2.37
CA SER A 90 8.41 -2.26 2.32
C SER A 90 7.22 -2.79 3.10
N LEU A 91 6.73 -2.04 4.09
CA LEU A 91 5.58 -2.40 4.92
C LEU A 91 4.25 -1.85 4.40
N ALA A 92 4.24 -1.12 3.28
CA ALA A 92 3.06 -0.40 2.82
C ALA A 92 1.84 -1.30 2.60
N LEU A 93 2.00 -2.43 1.90
CA LEU A 93 0.88 -3.35 1.64
C LEU A 93 0.40 -4.05 2.93
N LEU A 94 1.30 -4.42 3.84
CA LEU A 94 0.92 -4.95 5.15
C LEU A 94 0.13 -3.93 5.97
N PHE A 95 0.51 -2.66 5.89
CA PHE A 95 -0.22 -1.59 6.53
C PHE A 95 -1.61 -1.38 5.92
N VAL A 96 -1.74 -1.49 4.60
CA VAL A 96 -3.07 -1.48 3.96
C VAL A 96 -3.90 -2.67 4.46
N VAL A 97 -3.35 -3.88 4.54
CA VAL A 97 -4.06 -5.06 5.09
C VAL A 97 -4.47 -4.85 6.55
N TYR A 98 -3.64 -4.18 7.35
CA TYR A 98 -3.99 -3.82 8.72
C TYR A 98 -5.20 -2.89 8.82
N ILE A 99 -5.32 -1.91 7.91
CA ILE A 99 -6.44 -0.96 7.87
C ILE A 99 -7.68 -1.57 7.20
N GLU A 100 -7.47 -2.33 6.12
CA GLU A 100 -8.51 -2.94 5.28
C GLU A 100 -8.25 -4.46 5.12
N PRO A 101 -8.64 -5.32 6.08
CA PRO A 101 -8.33 -6.75 6.03
C PRO A 101 -8.88 -7.49 4.80
N ALA A 102 -9.98 -7.03 4.22
CA ALA A 102 -10.54 -7.59 2.99
C ALA A 102 -9.56 -7.48 1.80
N PHE A 103 -8.73 -6.43 1.77
CA PHE A 103 -7.68 -6.31 0.77
C PHE A 103 -6.61 -7.41 0.92
N GLY A 104 -6.38 -7.90 2.13
CA GLY A 104 -5.48 -9.04 2.37
C GLY A 104 -5.96 -10.32 1.67
N ALA A 105 -7.27 -10.59 1.69
CA ALA A 105 -7.84 -11.72 0.94
C ALA A 105 -7.64 -11.55 -0.57
N TYR A 106 -7.92 -10.35 -1.09
CA TYR A 106 -7.68 -10.02 -2.49
C TYR A 106 -6.20 -10.19 -2.89
N MET A 107 -5.26 -9.72 -2.07
CA MET A 107 -3.82 -9.90 -2.33
C MET A 107 -3.43 -11.38 -2.43
N LEU A 108 -3.97 -12.22 -1.55
CA LEU A 108 -3.70 -13.66 -1.56
C LEU A 108 -4.31 -14.32 -2.81
N GLU A 109 -5.50 -13.91 -3.24
CA GLU A 109 -6.13 -14.40 -4.47
C GLU A 109 -5.32 -14.01 -5.71
N ARG A 110 -4.88 -12.76 -5.83
CA ARG A 110 -4.03 -12.30 -6.95
C ARG A 110 -2.67 -13.00 -6.95
N LEU A 111 -2.08 -13.27 -5.78
CA LEU A 111 -0.84 -14.05 -5.71
C LEU A 111 -1.07 -15.53 -6.09
N SER A 112 -2.19 -16.12 -5.68
CA SER A 112 -2.57 -17.47 -6.08
C SER A 112 -2.76 -17.57 -7.59
N GLU A 113 -3.49 -16.64 -8.19
CA GLU A 113 -3.66 -16.52 -9.65
C GLU A 113 -2.32 -16.39 -10.37
N MET A 114 -1.42 -15.54 -9.86
CA MET A 114 -0.07 -15.41 -10.41
C MET A 114 0.69 -16.74 -10.40
N LEU A 115 0.54 -17.55 -9.33
CA LEU A 115 1.21 -18.84 -9.21
C LEU A 115 0.56 -19.95 -10.03
N THR A 116 -0.75 -19.88 -10.32
CA THR A 116 -1.45 -20.88 -11.14
C THR A 116 -1.38 -20.56 -12.63
N ASP A 117 -1.52 -19.29 -12.99
CA ASP A 117 -1.74 -18.86 -14.37
C ASP A 117 -0.46 -18.19 -14.94
N GLY A 118 0.52 -17.91 -14.09
CA GLY A 118 1.79 -17.26 -14.45
C GLY A 118 1.72 -15.73 -14.56
N LEU A 119 0.54 -15.16 -14.38
CA LEU A 119 0.25 -13.72 -14.47
C LEU A 119 -0.91 -13.38 -13.54
N SER A 120 -0.84 -12.25 -12.86
CA SER A 120 -2.01 -11.61 -12.25
C SER A 120 -1.96 -10.10 -12.49
N VAL A 121 -3.13 -9.47 -12.53
CA VAL A 121 -3.27 -8.03 -12.82
C VAL A 121 -4.27 -7.43 -11.84
N SER A 122 -4.04 -6.18 -11.42
CA SER A 122 -4.99 -5.46 -10.56
C SER A 122 -6.34 -5.27 -11.25
N ASP A 123 -7.43 -5.67 -10.59
CA ASP A 123 -8.80 -5.52 -11.08
C ASP A 123 -9.14 -4.05 -11.34
N THR A 124 -8.73 -3.17 -10.41
CA THR A 124 -8.88 -1.72 -10.55
C THR A 124 -8.15 -1.20 -11.79
N TRP A 125 -6.96 -1.70 -12.07
CA TRP A 125 -6.23 -1.33 -13.28
C TRP A 125 -6.92 -1.86 -14.54
N LEU A 126 -7.35 -3.12 -14.55
CA LEU A 126 -8.07 -3.74 -15.66
C LEU A 126 -9.33 -2.96 -16.02
N ALA A 127 -10.14 -2.63 -15.02
CA ALA A 127 -11.36 -1.83 -15.20
C ALA A 127 -11.05 -0.45 -15.80
N LYS A 128 -10.01 0.23 -15.30
CA LYS A 128 -9.57 1.53 -15.85
C LYS A 128 -9.06 1.39 -17.28
N ALA A 129 -8.24 0.38 -17.56
CA ALA A 129 -7.69 0.14 -18.90
C ALA A 129 -8.78 -0.19 -19.91
N ALA A 130 -9.79 -0.97 -19.51
CA ALA A 130 -10.97 -1.26 -20.32
C ALA A 130 -11.77 0.02 -20.62
N GLY A 131 -12.05 0.83 -19.58
CA GLY A 131 -12.79 2.08 -19.73
C GLY A 131 -12.09 3.17 -20.57
N LEU A 132 -10.77 3.05 -20.79
CA LEU A 132 -10.03 3.94 -21.71
C LEU A 132 -10.20 3.55 -23.18
N ARG A 133 -10.63 2.31 -23.46
CA ARG A 133 -10.69 1.76 -24.82
C ARG A 133 -12.11 1.48 -25.29
N PHE A 134 -13.03 1.23 -24.36
CA PHE A 134 -14.38 0.80 -24.65
C PHE A 134 -15.39 1.64 -23.87
N THR A 135 -16.52 1.91 -24.51
CA THR A 135 -17.73 2.40 -23.86
C THR A 135 -18.36 1.29 -23.01
N ARG A 136 -19.30 1.67 -22.13
CA ARG A 136 -20.01 0.72 -21.29
C ARG A 136 -20.88 -0.22 -22.13
N GLU A 137 -21.46 0.29 -23.20
CA GLU A 137 -22.29 -0.44 -24.15
C GLU A 137 -21.48 -1.51 -24.88
N GLU A 138 -20.28 -1.15 -25.37
CA GLU A 138 -19.35 -2.08 -26.02
C GLU A 138 -18.91 -3.20 -25.08
N LEU A 139 -18.53 -2.89 -23.83
CA LEU A 139 -18.17 -3.90 -22.84
C LEU A 139 -19.33 -4.87 -22.54
N THR A 140 -20.55 -4.35 -22.42
CA THR A 140 -21.74 -5.17 -22.18
C THR A 140 -22.01 -6.13 -23.35
N LEU A 141 -21.81 -5.66 -24.59
CA LEU A 141 -21.95 -6.50 -25.77
C LEU A 141 -20.87 -7.58 -25.84
N ILE A 142 -19.62 -7.24 -25.52
CA ILE A 142 -18.51 -8.18 -25.44
C ILE A 142 -18.82 -9.29 -24.43
N PHE A 143 -19.25 -8.94 -23.21
CA PHE A 143 -19.56 -9.94 -22.19
C PHE A 143 -20.64 -10.93 -22.63
N LYS A 144 -21.72 -10.46 -23.29
CA LYS A 144 -22.76 -11.35 -23.84
C LYS A 144 -22.24 -12.34 -24.89
N ASN A 145 -21.18 -11.98 -25.63
CA ASN A 145 -20.59 -12.84 -26.66
C ASN A 145 -19.63 -13.89 -26.09
N TYR A 146 -19.15 -13.71 -24.85
CA TYR A 146 -18.20 -14.60 -24.17
C TYR A 146 -18.78 -15.31 -22.95
N GLU A 147 -20.03 -15.05 -22.56
CA GLU A 147 -20.80 -15.92 -21.67
C GLU A 147 -21.09 -17.25 -22.39
N THR A 148 -20.20 -18.21 -22.25
CA THR A 148 -20.44 -19.64 -22.54
C THR A 148 -21.02 -20.36 -21.34
#